data_AF-A0A7W9LF90-F1
#
_entry.id   AF-A0A7W9LF90-F1
#
_cell.length_a   1.000
_cell.length_b   1.000
_cell.length_c   1.000
_cell.angle_alpha   90.00
_cell.angle_beta   90.00
_cell.angle_gamma   90.00
#
_symmetry.space_group_name_H-M   'P 1'
#
loop_
_entity.id
_entity.type
_entity.pdbx_description
1 polymer ?
#
loop_
_entity_poly.entity_id
_entity_poly.type
_entity_poly.pdbx_seq_one_letter_code
_entity_poly.pdbx_strand_id
1 'polypeptide(L)'
;MRDRLRVLGGVVAVALLAGLLGGEEGPRTPYRPPYDVSCPAWTKLHRGFGDTRTEDRERAFLCLVREAGGPMFPEGKSDQALLASGRALCAQPGWRRADEWLRSGDRTINLHGLDSALVFLCPDVIGGPDLMPSDEQMVKEAADYVAASNAACRDPWPRRRARKQGSAAYFTSEGGGYHLSDDADADNEDRIERDHDRLLTGQETGVGIETIRNMNVCVTVKAFDQAPPLRLKGWQEVAEVGVTSRSGRLTVPVMQPGGEEGAGRPLPNLAIKGPGHYRVRVYARADEDATTMLPAEWHLIVVYPGQSKKEAVHRSRG
;
A
#
# COMPACT_ATOMS: atom_id res chain seq x y z
N MET A 1 38.56 60.56 65.32
CA MET A 1 37.84 59.79 66.38
C MET A 1 36.37 60.14 66.23
N ARG A 2 35.45 59.16 66.08
CA ARG A 2 34.76 58.40 67.16
C ARG A 2 34.00 59.34 68.12
N ASP A 3 32.71 59.18 68.39
CA ASP A 3 31.80 58.00 68.27
C ASP A 3 30.53 58.28 67.40
N ARG A 4 29.67 57.36 66.91
CA ARG A 4 28.85 56.25 67.49
C ARG A 4 27.87 56.75 68.58
N LEU A 5 26.59 56.33 68.75
CA LEU A 5 25.56 55.50 68.05
C LEU A 5 24.18 55.94 68.66
N ARG A 6 22.92 55.69 68.21
CA ARG A 6 22.14 54.74 67.38
C ARG A 6 21.06 55.56 66.56
N VAL A 7 20.06 55.11 65.76
CA VAL A 7 19.16 53.92 65.62
C VAL A 7 18.04 53.90 66.71
N LEU A 8 16.72 53.70 66.49
CA LEU A 8 15.89 53.01 65.45
C LEU A 8 14.46 53.63 65.34
N GLY A 9 13.76 53.48 64.20
CA GLY A 9 12.28 53.48 64.10
C GLY A 9 11.62 54.76 63.53
N GLY A 10 10.58 54.68 62.67
CA GLY A 10 10.01 53.49 62.02
C GLY A 10 8.84 53.77 61.06
N VAL A 11 8.55 52.78 60.20
CA VAL A 11 7.33 52.56 59.38
C VAL A 11 6.81 53.73 58.53
N VAL A 12 7.06 53.64 57.21
CA VAL A 12 6.21 54.27 56.18
C VAL A 12 5.13 53.28 55.76
N ALA A 13 3.86 53.69 55.81
CA ALA A 13 2.73 52.94 55.26
C ALA A 13 1.72 53.92 54.64
N VAL A 14 1.92 54.25 53.36
CA VAL A 14 0.95 55.06 52.60
C VAL A 14 -0.21 54.15 52.18
N ALA A 15 -1.35 54.29 52.84
CA ALA A 15 -2.60 53.73 52.36
C ALA A 15 -3.21 54.68 51.31
N LEU A 16 -3.61 54.16 50.15
CA LEU A 16 -4.54 54.82 49.25
C LEU A 16 -5.27 53.80 48.36
N LEU A 17 -6.57 53.64 48.64
CA LEU A 17 -7.66 53.13 47.78
C LEU A 17 -7.47 51.78 47.06
N ALA A 18 -8.23 50.78 47.52
CA ALA A 18 -8.53 49.59 46.74
C ALA A 18 -9.52 49.91 45.60
N GLY A 19 -9.16 49.50 44.38
CA GLY A 19 -9.99 49.55 43.19
C GLY A 19 -9.23 48.90 42.03
N LEU A 20 -9.93 48.12 41.20
CA LEU A 20 -9.34 47.34 40.10
C LEU A 20 -8.30 46.28 40.52
N LEU A 21 -8.72 45.32 41.36
CA LEU A 21 -8.27 43.93 41.16
C LEU A 21 -9.02 43.35 39.95
N GLY A 22 -8.77 43.94 38.78
CA GLY A 22 -8.97 43.23 37.52
C GLY A 22 -7.85 42.21 37.42
N GLY A 23 -8.13 40.97 37.81
CA GLY A 23 -7.19 39.87 37.52
C GLY A 23 -6.97 39.81 36.01
N GLU A 24 -5.76 39.48 35.58
CA GLU A 24 -5.47 39.23 34.18
C GLU A 24 -6.19 37.95 33.73
N GLU A 25 -7.44 38.12 33.32
CA GLU A 25 -8.18 37.17 32.52
C GLU A 25 -7.52 37.10 31.14
N GLY A 26 -6.38 36.40 31.08
CA GLY A 26 -5.75 35.98 29.83
C GLY A 26 -6.81 35.40 28.91
N PRO A 27 -6.77 35.73 27.61
CA PRO A 27 -7.94 35.72 26.75
C PRO A 27 -8.69 34.40 26.86
N ARG A 28 -9.93 34.46 27.36
CA ARG A 28 -10.81 33.29 27.51
C ARG A 28 -11.15 32.74 26.12
N THR A 29 -10.28 31.91 25.58
CA THR A 29 -10.59 31.02 24.46
C THR A 29 -11.80 30.21 24.90
N PRO A 30 -12.97 30.33 24.26
CA PRO A 30 -14.08 29.46 24.57
C PRO A 30 -13.64 28.04 24.19
N TYR A 31 -13.42 27.20 25.19
CA TYR A 31 -13.18 25.77 24.99
C TYR A 31 -14.45 25.15 24.40
N ARG A 32 -14.58 25.24 23.08
CA ARG A 32 -15.35 24.25 22.34
C ARG A 32 -14.64 22.92 22.58
N PRO A 33 -15.36 21.87 23.03
CA PRO A 33 -14.79 20.53 22.96
C PRO A 33 -14.39 20.27 21.49
N PRO A 34 -13.38 19.43 21.24
CA PRO A 34 -13.06 19.04 19.87
C PRO A 34 -14.33 18.53 19.19
N TYR A 35 -14.51 18.87 17.91
CA TYR A 35 -15.55 18.25 17.09
C TYR A 35 -15.42 16.72 17.21
N ASP A 36 -16.56 16.04 17.16
CA ASP A 36 -16.65 14.58 17.23
C ASP A 36 -15.54 13.94 16.38
N VAL A 37 -14.67 13.16 17.03
CA VAL A 37 -13.45 12.61 16.43
C VAL A 37 -13.73 11.51 15.40
N SER A 38 -15.00 11.14 15.20
CA SER A 38 -15.43 10.40 14.03
C SER A 38 -15.49 11.32 12.79
N CYS A 39 -14.40 11.34 12.02
CA CYS A 39 -14.44 11.77 10.62
C CYS A 39 -15.57 11.00 9.90
N PRO A 40 -16.60 11.69 9.38
CA PRO A 40 -17.79 11.04 8.83
C PRO A 40 -17.45 9.99 7.77
N ALA A 41 -18.26 8.96 7.62
CA ALA A 41 -18.01 7.89 6.65
C ALA A 41 -17.84 8.37 5.18
N TRP A 42 -18.37 9.55 4.83
CA TRP A 42 -18.15 10.17 3.51
C TRP A 42 -16.82 10.93 3.38
N THR A 43 -16.14 11.27 4.49
CA THR A 43 -14.77 11.85 4.50
C THR A 43 -13.66 10.79 4.49
N LYS A 44 -13.99 9.52 4.75
CA LYS A 44 -13.02 8.42 4.79
C LYS A 44 -12.92 7.73 3.43
N LEU A 45 -11.72 7.80 2.84
CA LEU A 45 -11.21 7.10 1.65
C LEU A 45 -11.97 7.17 0.31
N HIS A 46 -13.29 7.29 0.26
CA HIS A 46 -14.07 7.00 -0.96
C HIS A 46 -15.12 8.07 -1.30
N ARG A 47 -14.65 9.31 -1.56
CA ARG A 47 -15.32 10.30 -2.40
C ARG A 47 -14.31 11.23 -3.05
N GLY A 48 -14.34 11.33 -4.37
CA GLY A 48 -13.63 12.38 -5.11
C GLY A 48 -14.04 13.80 -4.71
N PHE A 49 -13.22 14.79 -5.10
CA PHE A 49 -13.51 16.21 -4.86
C PHE A 49 -14.85 16.66 -5.48
N GLY A 50 -15.22 16.09 -6.64
CA GLY A 50 -16.50 16.36 -7.32
C GLY A 50 -17.72 15.97 -6.49
N ASP A 51 -17.65 14.83 -5.79
CA ASP A 51 -18.73 14.27 -4.97
C ASP A 51 -18.80 14.85 -3.54
N THR A 52 -17.95 15.84 -3.27
CA THR A 52 -17.87 16.56 -1.99
C THR A 52 -18.40 17.98 -2.11
N ARG A 53 -19.51 18.24 -1.40
CA ARG A 53 -20.20 19.54 -1.33
C ARG A 53 -19.26 20.65 -0.88
N THR A 54 -19.44 21.87 -1.39
CA THR A 54 -18.54 23.00 -1.13
C THR A 54 -18.36 23.30 0.36
N GLU A 55 -19.42 23.24 1.15
CA GLU A 55 -19.42 23.44 2.61
C GLU A 55 -18.69 22.35 3.42
N ASP A 56 -18.42 21.20 2.79
CA ASP A 56 -17.83 20.02 3.41
C ASP A 56 -16.32 19.87 3.11
N ARG A 57 -15.78 20.61 2.12
CA ARG A 57 -14.40 20.43 1.61
C ARG A 57 -13.31 20.69 2.65
N GLU A 58 -13.45 21.75 3.46
CA GLU A 58 -12.48 22.02 4.54
C GLU A 58 -12.46 20.89 5.59
N ARG A 59 -13.59 20.18 5.78
CA ARG A 59 -13.67 19.01 6.66
C ARG A 59 -13.04 17.76 6.02
N ALA A 60 -13.20 17.57 4.71
CA ALA A 60 -12.51 16.49 3.98
C ALA A 60 -10.98 16.63 4.09
N PHE A 61 -10.43 17.84 3.83
CA PHE A 61 -9.01 18.13 4.05
C PHE A 61 -8.58 17.80 5.49
N LEU A 62 -9.31 18.31 6.48
CA LEU A 62 -8.99 18.11 7.91
C LEU A 62 -8.99 16.63 8.30
N CYS A 63 -9.87 15.82 7.72
CA CYS A 63 -9.90 14.39 7.97
C CYS A 63 -8.71 13.66 7.34
N LEU A 64 -8.40 13.90 6.07
CA LEU A 64 -7.27 13.27 5.39
C LEU A 64 -5.93 13.56 6.09
N VAL A 65 -5.66 14.82 6.47
CA VAL A 65 -4.40 15.16 7.15
C VAL A 65 -4.33 14.67 8.60
N ARG A 66 -5.47 14.46 9.27
CA ARG A 66 -5.51 13.86 10.62
C ARG A 66 -5.41 12.34 10.61
N GLU A 67 -5.89 11.69 9.56
CA GLU A 67 -5.79 10.24 9.36
C GLU A 67 -4.36 9.83 8.95
N ALA A 68 -3.66 10.67 8.18
CA ALA A 68 -2.24 10.49 7.88
C ALA A 68 -1.29 10.98 8.99
N GLY A 69 -1.62 12.07 9.69
CA GLY A 69 -0.80 12.66 10.75
C GLY A 69 0.57 13.13 10.28
N GLY A 70 1.62 12.77 11.02
CA GLY A 70 3.03 12.99 10.66
C GLY A 70 3.58 14.39 11.03
N PRO A 71 4.92 14.60 10.96
CA PRO A 71 5.57 15.89 11.21
C PRO A 71 5.02 17.09 10.42
N MET A 72 4.42 16.89 9.24
CA MET A 72 3.81 17.98 8.47
C MET A 72 2.45 18.44 9.05
N PHE A 73 1.65 17.51 9.55
CA PHE A 73 0.33 17.77 10.15
C PHE A 73 0.21 17.13 11.55
N PRO A 74 1.04 17.59 12.53
CA PRO A 74 1.19 16.89 13.79
C PRO A 74 -0.08 16.93 14.65
N GLU A 75 -0.26 15.87 15.43
CA GLU A 75 -1.39 15.72 16.35
C GLU A 75 -1.53 16.89 17.33
N GLY A 76 -2.76 17.15 17.78
CA GLY A 76 -3.07 18.24 18.70
C GLY A 76 -3.05 19.65 18.10
N LYS A 77 -2.71 19.82 16.81
CA LYS A 77 -2.94 21.09 16.09
C LYS A 77 -4.44 21.36 15.96
N SER A 78 -4.83 22.63 16.09
CA SER A 78 -6.21 23.06 15.86
C SER A 78 -6.56 23.04 14.38
N ASP A 79 -7.85 22.86 14.08
CA ASP A 79 -8.36 22.84 12.69
C ASP A 79 -7.95 24.09 11.91
N GLN A 80 -8.02 25.26 12.56
CA GLN A 80 -7.61 26.53 11.97
C GLN A 80 -6.11 26.57 11.64
N ALA A 81 -5.25 25.92 12.44
CA ALA A 81 -3.82 25.82 12.16
C ALA A 81 -3.53 24.85 11.01
N LEU A 82 -4.19 23.68 10.97
CA LEU A 82 -4.09 22.71 9.87
C LEU A 82 -4.55 23.32 8.54
N LEU A 83 -5.70 24.01 8.53
CA LEU A 83 -6.23 24.73 7.38
C LEU A 83 -5.32 25.91 6.97
N ALA A 84 -4.63 26.55 7.91
CA ALA A 84 -3.64 27.58 7.58
C ALA A 84 -2.40 26.98 6.91
N SER A 85 -1.86 25.86 7.42
CA SER A 85 -0.76 25.14 6.78
C SER A 85 -1.12 24.63 5.39
N GLY A 86 -2.31 24.05 5.22
CA GLY A 86 -2.80 23.59 3.91
C GLY A 86 -2.90 24.75 2.90
N ARG A 87 -3.51 25.88 3.28
CA ARG A 87 -3.58 27.07 2.41
C ARG A 87 -2.20 27.73 2.19
N ALA A 88 -1.25 27.59 3.12
CA ALA A 88 0.13 28.06 2.92
C ALA A 88 0.90 27.18 1.92
N LEU A 89 0.71 25.86 1.93
CA LEU A 89 1.22 24.96 0.89
C LEU A 89 0.58 25.31 -0.46
N CYS A 90 -0.74 25.52 -0.52
CA CYS A 90 -1.45 25.96 -1.73
C CYS A 90 -0.90 27.24 -2.39
N ALA A 91 -0.19 28.10 -1.66
CA ALA A 91 0.47 29.29 -2.22
C ALA A 91 1.82 28.98 -2.88
N GLN A 92 2.27 27.72 -2.89
CA GLN A 92 3.60 27.31 -3.37
C GLN A 92 3.56 26.51 -4.68
N PRO A 93 4.52 26.75 -5.61
CA PRO A 93 4.77 25.85 -6.73
C PRO A 93 5.03 24.42 -6.27
N GLY A 94 4.57 23.42 -7.04
CA GLY A 94 4.69 22.00 -6.67
C GLY A 94 6.11 21.54 -6.32
N TRP A 95 7.14 22.08 -6.96
CA TRP A 95 8.54 21.77 -6.63
C TRP A 95 8.97 22.24 -5.23
N ARG A 96 8.38 23.32 -4.69
CA ARG A 96 8.63 23.74 -3.31
C ARG A 96 7.85 22.89 -2.31
N ARG A 97 6.62 22.49 -2.66
CA ARG A 97 5.82 21.55 -1.84
C ARG A 97 6.52 20.18 -1.72
N ALA A 98 7.11 19.69 -2.81
CA ALA A 98 7.92 18.48 -2.82
C ALA A 98 9.20 18.61 -1.96
N ASP A 99 9.90 19.74 -2.02
CA ASP A 99 11.08 20.02 -1.20
C ASP A 99 10.73 20.20 0.29
N GLU A 100 9.60 20.83 0.62
CA GLU A 100 9.09 20.91 2.00
C GLU A 100 8.61 19.56 2.54
N TRP A 101 8.02 18.71 1.70
CA TRP A 101 7.70 17.30 2.03
C TRP A 101 8.95 16.44 2.24
N LEU A 102 10.00 16.58 1.42
CA LEU A 102 11.28 15.93 1.66
C LEU A 102 11.95 16.43 2.95
N ARG A 103 11.80 17.72 3.29
CA ARG A 103 12.41 18.35 4.47
C ARG A 103 11.66 18.13 5.79
N SER A 104 10.37 17.79 5.78
CA SER A 104 9.66 17.36 7.00
C SER A 104 10.12 15.98 7.48
N GLY A 105 10.78 15.19 6.61
CA GLY A 105 11.13 13.80 6.86
C GLY A 105 9.90 12.87 6.89
N ASP A 106 8.74 13.39 6.49
CA ASP A 106 7.45 12.74 6.64
C ASP A 106 7.22 11.70 5.55
N ARG A 107 6.74 10.52 5.95
CA ARG A 107 6.46 9.38 5.06
C ARG A 107 5.09 8.76 5.30
N THR A 108 4.28 9.28 6.22
CA THR A 108 2.92 8.75 6.43
C THR A 108 1.99 9.17 5.29
N ILE A 109 2.16 10.39 4.79
CA ILE A 109 1.59 10.88 3.54
C ILE A 109 2.68 10.96 2.47
N ASN A 110 2.46 10.36 1.30
CA ASN A 110 3.34 10.56 0.14
C ASN A 110 2.90 11.82 -0.64
N LEU A 111 3.74 12.32 -1.55
CA LEU A 111 3.45 13.57 -2.29
C LEU A 111 2.12 13.54 -3.07
N HIS A 112 1.73 12.39 -3.62
CA HIS A 112 0.45 12.23 -4.31
C HIS A 112 -0.74 12.26 -3.33
N GLY A 113 -0.61 11.62 -2.16
CA GLY A 113 -1.58 11.75 -1.07
C GLY A 113 -1.71 13.18 -0.56
N LEU A 114 -0.61 13.94 -0.54
CA LEU A 114 -0.62 15.36 -0.16
C LEU A 114 -1.36 16.21 -1.19
N ASP A 115 -1.15 16.00 -2.49
CA ASP A 115 -1.95 16.63 -3.55
C ASP A 115 -3.44 16.28 -3.42
N SER A 116 -3.77 15.01 -3.22
CA SER A 116 -5.15 14.51 -3.00
C SER A 116 -5.82 15.05 -1.73
N ALA A 117 -5.05 15.55 -0.74
CA ALA A 117 -5.58 16.32 0.37
C ALA A 117 -5.75 17.81 0.02
N LEU A 118 -4.73 18.42 -0.60
CA LEU A 118 -4.70 19.86 -0.93
C LEU A 118 -5.76 20.26 -1.96
N VAL A 119 -6.22 19.36 -2.83
CA VAL A 119 -7.29 19.61 -3.81
C VAL A 119 -8.55 20.19 -3.15
N PHE A 120 -8.86 19.78 -1.92
CA PHE A 120 -10.03 20.27 -1.17
C PHE A 120 -9.90 21.73 -0.71
N LEU A 121 -8.70 22.31 -0.69
CA LEU A 121 -8.45 23.71 -0.31
C LEU A 121 -8.10 24.61 -1.50
N CYS A 122 -7.41 24.08 -2.50
CA CYS A 122 -6.91 24.83 -3.66
C CYS A 122 -6.98 24.00 -4.94
N PRO A 123 -8.19 23.62 -5.38
CA PRO A 123 -8.36 22.72 -6.53
C PRO A 123 -7.57 23.23 -7.74
N ASP A 124 -7.72 24.50 -8.11
CA ASP A 124 -7.11 25.13 -9.29
C ASP A 124 -5.55 25.14 -9.27
N VAL A 125 -4.93 24.91 -8.11
CA VAL A 125 -3.45 24.82 -7.96
C VAL A 125 -2.96 23.37 -8.07
N ILE A 126 -3.82 22.39 -7.77
CA ILE A 126 -3.53 20.96 -7.85
C ILE A 126 -3.94 20.38 -9.22
N GLY A 127 -5.01 20.93 -9.83
CA GLY A 127 -5.49 20.55 -11.16
C GLY A 127 -6.96 20.86 -11.45
N GLY A 128 -7.76 21.14 -10.41
CA GLY A 128 -9.19 21.40 -10.49
C GLY A 128 -10.04 20.16 -10.14
N PRO A 129 -11.36 20.33 -9.91
CA PRO A 129 -12.31 19.21 -9.88
C PRO A 129 -12.13 18.27 -11.06
N ASP A 130 -11.98 18.83 -12.26
CA ASP A 130 -12.02 18.11 -13.53
C ASP A 130 -10.75 17.30 -13.84
N LEU A 131 -9.72 17.36 -12.96
CA LEU A 131 -8.51 16.53 -13.02
C LEU A 131 -8.40 15.50 -11.88
N MET A 132 -9.36 15.42 -10.96
CA MET A 132 -9.48 14.27 -10.06
C MET A 132 -10.66 13.40 -10.52
N PRO A 133 -10.40 12.17 -11.02
CA PRO A 133 -11.47 11.30 -11.49
C PRO A 133 -12.51 11.04 -10.38
N SER A 134 -13.79 11.04 -10.76
CA SER A 134 -14.88 10.59 -9.88
C SER A 134 -14.71 9.13 -9.47
N ASP A 135 -15.43 8.68 -8.45
CA ASP A 135 -15.37 7.28 -8.00
C ASP A 135 -15.67 6.29 -9.15
N GLU A 136 -16.57 6.64 -10.08
CA GLU A 136 -16.84 5.85 -11.30
C GLU A 136 -15.66 5.85 -12.27
N GLN A 137 -14.99 6.99 -12.47
CA GLN A 137 -13.80 7.09 -13.32
C GLN A 137 -12.62 6.32 -12.71
N MET A 138 -12.40 6.40 -11.39
CA MET A 138 -11.37 5.62 -10.68
C MET A 138 -11.62 4.11 -10.80
N VAL A 139 -12.86 3.66 -10.58
CA VAL A 139 -13.24 2.24 -10.77
C VAL A 139 -13.05 1.81 -12.22
N LYS A 140 -13.36 2.68 -13.20
CA LYS A 140 -13.14 2.41 -14.62
C LYS A 140 -11.64 2.34 -14.96
N GLU A 141 -10.82 3.27 -14.50
CA GLU A 141 -9.38 3.30 -14.78
C GLU A 141 -8.66 2.11 -14.15
N ALA A 142 -9.04 1.72 -12.93
CA ALA A 142 -8.58 0.48 -12.31
C ALA A 142 -8.98 -0.77 -13.14
N ALA A 143 -10.24 -0.85 -13.59
CA ALA A 143 -10.71 -1.95 -14.43
C ALA A 143 -10.00 -2.00 -15.79
N ASP A 144 -9.77 -0.85 -16.43
CA ASP A 144 -9.03 -0.74 -17.69
C ASP A 144 -7.55 -1.12 -17.51
N TYR A 145 -6.90 -0.70 -16.41
CA TYR A 145 -5.52 -1.08 -16.07
C TYR A 145 -5.39 -2.59 -15.83
N VAL A 146 -6.36 -3.20 -15.12
CA VAL A 146 -6.43 -4.65 -14.90
C VAL A 146 -6.68 -5.39 -16.22
N ALA A 147 -7.52 -4.86 -17.10
CA ALA A 147 -7.74 -5.43 -18.43
C ALA A 147 -6.48 -5.34 -19.32
N ALA A 148 -5.81 -4.20 -19.35
CA ALA A 148 -4.59 -3.95 -20.12
C ALA A 148 -3.42 -4.83 -19.64
N SER A 149 -3.21 -4.90 -18.32
CA SER A 149 -2.18 -5.75 -17.70
C SER A 149 -2.40 -7.23 -18.02
N ASN A 150 -3.65 -7.72 -17.91
CA ASN A 150 -3.99 -9.08 -18.35
C ASN A 150 -3.76 -9.31 -19.85
N ALA A 151 -4.03 -8.31 -20.70
CA ALA A 151 -3.86 -8.41 -22.16
C ALA A 151 -2.39 -8.36 -22.60
N ALA A 152 -1.50 -7.74 -21.81
CA ALA A 152 -0.05 -7.79 -22.01
C ALA A 152 0.51 -9.21 -21.77
N CYS A 153 -0.11 -9.98 -20.88
CA CYS A 153 0.38 -11.30 -20.49
C CYS A 153 0.20 -12.38 -21.56
N ARG A 154 1.31 -13.07 -21.88
CA ARG A 154 1.38 -14.12 -22.91
C ARG A 154 2.00 -15.39 -22.34
N ASP A 155 1.45 -16.54 -22.73
CA ASP A 155 1.99 -17.87 -22.41
C ASP A 155 3.45 -17.99 -22.90
N PRO A 156 4.46 -18.18 -22.02
CA PRO A 156 5.87 -18.32 -22.38
C PRO A 156 6.24 -19.76 -22.80
N TRP A 157 5.24 -20.64 -22.93
CA TRP A 157 5.38 -21.99 -23.50
C TRP A 157 4.16 -22.43 -24.34
N PRO A 158 3.76 -21.66 -25.38
CA PRO A 158 2.49 -21.86 -26.07
C PRO A 158 2.43 -23.15 -26.88
N ARG A 159 3.60 -23.68 -27.29
CA ARG A 159 3.73 -24.97 -28.00
C ARG A 159 3.55 -26.20 -27.09
N ARG A 160 3.52 -26.03 -25.76
CA ARG A 160 3.34 -27.14 -24.80
C ARG A 160 2.01 -26.96 -24.07
N ARG A 161 0.99 -27.68 -24.56
CA ARG A 161 -0.34 -27.74 -23.93
C ARG A 161 -0.29 -28.56 -22.64
N ALA A 162 -0.96 -28.07 -21.60
CA ALA A 162 -1.12 -28.71 -20.31
C ALA A 162 -2.57 -29.24 -20.13
N ARG A 163 -2.86 -30.01 -19.07
CA ARG A 163 -4.23 -30.48 -18.74
C ARG A 163 -5.12 -29.34 -18.26
N LYS A 164 -4.53 -28.41 -17.51
CA LYS A 164 -5.09 -27.12 -17.12
C LYS A 164 -4.02 -26.06 -17.36
N GLN A 165 -4.39 -24.93 -17.93
CA GLN A 165 -3.50 -23.78 -18.08
C GLN A 165 -4.29 -22.48 -18.17
N GLY A 166 -3.65 -21.38 -17.76
CA GLY A 166 -4.17 -20.02 -17.86
C GLY A 166 -3.04 -19.02 -17.71
N SER A 167 -3.27 -17.79 -18.16
CA SER A 167 -2.35 -16.65 -18.01
C SER A 167 -3.14 -15.45 -17.50
N ALA A 168 -2.56 -14.71 -16.56
CA ALA A 168 -3.12 -13.51 -15.95
C ALA A 168 -2.00 -12.53 -15.58
N ALA A 169 -2.33 -11.27 -15.36
CA ALA A 169 -1.52 -10.43 -14.49
C ALA A 169 -1.84 -10.79 -13.03
N TYR A 170 -0.81 -10.85 -12.18
CA TYR A 170 -0.95 -10.86 -10.73
C TYR A 170 -0.50 -9.51 -10.19
N PHE A 171 -1.34 -8.91 -9.35
CA PHE A 171 -1.10 -7.64 -8.68
C PHE A 171 -0.50 -7.91 -7.31
N THR A 172 0.65 -7.29 -7.00
CA THR A 172 1.45 -7.58 -5.80
C THR A 172 1.34 -6.46 -4.78
N SER A 173 1.24 -6.81 -3.50
CA SER A 173 1.31 -5.87 -2.37
C SER A 173 2.75 -5.35 -2.14
N GLU A 174 2.92 -4.45 -1.16
CA GLU A 174 4.25 -3.98 -0.76
C GLU A 174 5.18 -5.15 -0.38
N GLY A 175 6.44 -5.06 -0.79
CA GLY A 175 7.40 -6.15 -0.65
C GLY A 175 7.32 -7.22 -1.74
N GLY A 176 6.48 -7.04 -2.78
CA GLY A 176 6.43 -7.92 -3.95
C GLY A 176 5.86 -9.31 -3.64
N GLY A 177 6.16 -10.28 -4.52
CA GLY A 177 5.87 -11.70 -4.35
C GLY A 177 4.38 -12.07 -4.32
N TYR A 178 4.10 -13.38 -4.30
CA TYR A 178 2.77 -13.97 -4.16
C TYR A 178 2.86 -15.42 -3.71
N HIS A 179 1.75 -16.18 -3.71
CA HIS A 179 1.77 -17.60 -3.34
C HIS A 179 0.90 -18.51 -4.24
N LEU A 180 1.16 -19.82 -4.14
CA LEU A 180 0.36 -20.92 -4.68
C LEU A 180 -0.01 -21.84 -3.51
N SER A 181 -1.29 -22.09 -3.23
CA SER A 181 -1.74 -22.76 -2.00
C SER A 181 -2.94 -23.68 -2.21
N ASP A 182 -3.22 -24.55 -1.23
CA ASP A 182 -4.49 -25.27 -1.15
C ASP A 182 -5.57 -24.37 -0.53
N ASP A 183 -6.42 -23.76 -1.36
CA ASP A 183 -7.35 -22.69 -0.94
C ASP A 183 -8.61 -23.19 -0.20
N ALA A 184 -8.70 -24.49 0.08
CA ALA A 184 -9.78 -25.10 0.86
C ALA A 184 -9.25 -26.05 1.95
N ASP A 185 -7.98 -25.91 2.30
CA ASP A 185 -7.33 -26.60 3.41
C ASP A 185 -7.48 -25.77 4.70
N ALA A 186 -8.09 -26.36 5.73
CA ALA A 186 -8.44 -25.64 6.97
C ALA A 186 -7.24 -25.38 7.90
N ASP A 187 -6.13 -26.10 7.71
CA ASP A 187 -4.85 -25.82 8.38
C ASP A 187 -3.82 -25.23 7.38
N ASN A 188 -4.28 -24.49 6.37
CA ASN A 188 -3.43 -23.63 5.56
C ASN A 188 -3.12 -22.37 6.36
N GLU A 189 -1.83 -22.07 6.60
CA GLU A 189 -1.43 -20.93 7.40
C GLU A 189 -1.69 -19.63 6.63
N ASP A 190 -2.39 -18.65 7.24
CA ASP A 190 -2.81 -17.38 6.61
C ASP A 190 -1.65 -16.55 6.01
N ARG A 191 -0.40 -16.90 6.32
CA ARG A 191 0.81 -16.34 5.72
C ARG A 191 1.79 -17.43 5.36
N ILE A 192 1.80 -17.84 4.09
CA ILE A 192 2.90 -18.61 3.53
C ILE A 192 4.16 -17.74 3.53
N GLU A 193 5.19 -18.20 4.24
CA GLU A 193 6.46 -17.47 4.36
C GLU A 193 7.14 -17.28 2.99
N ARG A 194 7.85 -16.16 2.84
CA ARG A 194 8.65 -15.84 1.66
C ARG A 194 10.08 -15.50 2.11
N ASP A 195 11.04 -16.10 1.45
CA ASP A 195 12.47 -15.84 1.60
C ASP A 195 12.90 -14.88 0.47
N HIS A 196 13.10 -13.61 0.79
CA HIS A 196 13.39 -12.56 -0.19
C HIS A 196 14.71 -12.75 -0.95
N ASP A 197 15.61 -13.62 -0.49
CA ASP A 197 16.84 -13.98 -1.20
C ASP A 197 16.60 -15.10 -2.25
N ARG A 198 15.36 -15.60 -2.43
CA ARG A 198 15.07 -16.84 -3.16
C ARG A 198 13.73 -16.83 -3.91
N LEU A 199 13.74 -17.32 -5.16
CA LEU A 199 12.52 -17.44 -5.98
C LEU A 199 11.38 -18.27 -5.34
N LEU A 200 11.68 -19.28 -4.51
CA LEU A 200 10.66 -20.15 -3.89
C LEU A 200 10.94 -20.45 -2.42
N THR A 201 9.86 -20.43 -1.63
CA THR A 201 9.80 -20.94 -0.26
C THR A 201 8.69 -22.00 -0.19
N GLY A 202 9.03 -23.26 0.08
CA GLY A 202 8.04 -24.35 0.13
C GLY A 202 7.61 -24.69 1.54
N GLN A 203 6.30 -24.72 1.78
CA GLN A 203 5.67 -25.19 3.01
C GLN A 203 4.89 -26.50 2.77
N GLU A 204 4.15 -26.99 3.77
CA GLU A 204 3.37 -28.24 3.68
C GLU A 204 2.32 -28.16 2.56
N THR A 205 1.47 -27.13 2.56
CA THR A 205 0.35 -26.97 1.62
C THR A 205 0.37 -25.68 0.79
N GLY A 206 1.46 -24.93 0.87
CA GLY A 206 1.71 -23.71 0.11
C GLY A 206 3.12 -23.58 -0.45
N VAL A 207 3.29 -22.69 -1.42
CA VAL A 207 4.58 -22.24 -1.96
C VAL A 207 4.56 -20.73 -2.11
N GLY A 208 5.43 -20.03 -1.37
CA GLY A 208 5.74 -18.63 -1.55
C GLY A 208 6.62 -18.44 -2.79
N ILE A 209 6.32 -17.41 -3.60
CA ILE A 209 6.96 -17.14 -4.88
C ILE A 209 7.37 -15.67 -4.90
N GLU A 210 8.67 -15.39 -4.96
CA GLU A 210 9.21 -14.03 -4.94
C GLU A 210 9.30 -13.43 -6.36
N THR A 211 9.19 -12.10 -6.47
CA THR A 211 9.30 -11.35 -7.74
C THR A 211 10.68 -10.74 -7.95
N ILE A 212 11.13 -10.64 -9.20
CA ILE A 212 12.46 -10.13 -9.58
C ILE A 212 12.54 -8.59 -9.47
N ARG A 213 11.42 -7.89 -9.69
CA ARG A 213 11.30 -6.42 -9.70
C ARG A 213 10.35 -5.82 -8.64
N ASN A 214 9.65 -6.64 -7.86
CA ASN A 214 8.62 -6.21 -6.89
C ASN A 214 7.55 -5.31 -7.52
N MET A 215 7.04 -5.78 -8.65
CA MET A 215 5.93 -5.18 -9.42
C MET A 215 5.01 -6.27 -9.95
N ASN A 216 3.84 -5.85 -10.45
CA ASN A 216 2.83 -6.71 -11.08
C ASN A 216 3.44 -7.62 -12.16
N VAL A 217 3.12 -8.92 -12.09
CA VAL A 217 3.82 -10.00 -12.82
C VAL A 217 2.87 -10.83 -13.68
N CYS A 218 3.28 -11.17 -14.89
CA CYS A 218 2.53 -12.06 -15.78
C CYS A 218 2.69 -13.53 -15.39
N VAL A 219 1.76 -14.02 -14.58
CA VAL A 219 1.71 -15.43 -14.15
C VAL A 219 1.03 -16.28 -15.22
N THR A 220 1.74 -17.30 -15.70
CA THR A 220 1.18 -18.40 -16.50
C THR A 220 1.28 -19.71 -15.75
N VAL A 221 0.15 -20.38 -15.52
CA VAL A 221 0.08 -21.68 -14.85
C VAL A 221 -0.11 -22.82 -15.85
N LYS A 222 0.53 -23.96 -15.63
CA LYS A 222 0.41 -25.18 -16.45
C LYS A 222 0.52 -26.47 -15.61
N ALA A 223 -0.57 -27.24 -15.55
CA ALA A 223 -0.60 -28.53 -14.85
C ALA A 223 -0.48 -29.73 -15.81
N PHE A 224 0.47 -30.63 -15.56
CA PHE A 224 0.81 -31.79 -16.39
C PHE A 224 0.65 -33.12 -15.64
N ASP A 225 0.34 -34.21 -16.35
CA ASP A 225 0.28 -35.56 -15.75
C ASP A 225 1.64 -36.06 -15.23
N GLN A 226 2.74 -35.50 -15.75
CA GLN A 226 4.12 -35.91 -15.49
C GLN A 226 5.06 -34.70 -15.61
N ALA A 227 6.25 -34.80 -15.01
CA ALA A 227 7.30 -33.78 -15.10
C ALA A 227 7.63 -33.40 -16.56
N PRO A 228 7.43 -32.14 -17.00
CA PRO A 228 7.81 -31.73 -18.33
C PRO A 228 9.31 -31.36 -18.39
N PRO A 229 9.94 -31.40 -19.57
CA PRO A 229 11.37 -31.14 -19.71
C PRO A 229 11.80 -29.78 -19.15
N LEU A 230 12.95 -29.77 -18.46
CA LEU A 230 13.56 -28.56 -17.90
C LEU A 230 13.99 -27.60 -19.03
N ARG A 231 13.79 -26.29 -18.81
CA ARG A 231 14.10 -25.22 -19.77
C ARG A 231 14.83 -24.06 -19.06
N LEU A 232 16.16 -24.01 -19.12
CA LEU A 232 16.92 -22.92 -18.48
C LEU A 232 17.22 -21.73 -19.42
N LYS A 233 17.20 -21.95 -20.74
CA LYS A 233 17.47 -20.89 -21.73
C LYS A 233 16.31 -19.90 -21.80
N GLY A 234 16.61 -18.61 -21.60
CA GLY A 234 15.66 -17.50 -21.68
C GLY A 234 14.88 -17.22 -20.40
N TRP A 235 15.33 -17.78 -19.27
CA TRP A 235 14.85 -17.53 -17.91
C TRP A 235 16.03 -17.06 -17.05
N GLN A 236 15.81 -16.11 -16.15
CA GLN A 236 16.82 -15.68 -15.18
C GLN A 236 16.93 -16.69 -14.05
N GLU A 237 15.78 -17.13 -13.51
CA GLU A 237 15.71 -17.99 -12.33
C GLU A 237 14.77 -19.18 -12.58
N VAL A 238 15.10 -20.34 -12.00
CA VAL A 238 14.32 -21.57 -12.11
C VAL A 238 14.52 -22.41 -10.85
N ALA A 239 13.46 -22.65 -10.09
CA ALA A 239 13.48 -23.47 -8.88
C ALA A 239 12.28 -24.44 -8.84
N GLU A 240 12.39 -25.52 -8.07
CA GLU A 240 11.34 -26.53 -7.93
C GLU A 240 11.22 -27.08 -6.50
N VAL A 241 10.03 -27.02 -5.92
CA VAL A 241 9.73 -27.55 -4.58
C VAL A 241 8.54 -28.52 -4.60
N GLY A 242 8.31 -29.24 -3.51
CA GLY A 242 7.13 -30.10 -3.33
C GLY A 242 6.08 -29.41 -2.47
N VAL A 243 4.81 -29.70 -2.72
CA VAL A 243 3.66 -29.20 -1.95
C VAL A 243 2.60 -30.31 -1.84
N THR A 244 1.85 -30.33 -0.74
CA THR A 244 0.73 -31.25 -0.51
C THR A 244 -0.58 -30.49 -0.74
N SER A 245 -1.42 -30.95 -1.65
CA SER A 245 -2.80 -30.46 -1.75
C SER A 245 -3.70 -31.41 -0.95
N ARG A 246 -4.19 -30.97 0.22
CA ARG A 246 -5.07 -31.76 1.10
C ARG A 246 -6.50 -31.83 0.56
N SER A 247 -7.04 -30.74 0.01
CA SER A 247 -8.40 -30.73 -0.58
C SER A 247 -8.42 -31.15 -2.05
N GLY A 248 -7.26 -31.07 -2.73
CA GLY A 248 -7.18 -31.18 -4.18
C GLY A 248 -7.47 -29.86 -4.91
N ARG A 249 -7.23 -28.70 -4.26
CA ARG A 249 -7.41 -27.35 -4.83
C ARG A 249 -6.15 -26.48 -4.72
N LEU A 250 -5.08 -26.90 -5.40
CA LEU A 250 -3.88 -26.08 -5.53
C LEU A 250 -4.13 -24.93 -6.52
N THR A 251 -4.27 -23.69 -6.02
CA THR A 251 -4.63 -22.48 -6.80
C THR A 251 -3.68 -21.31 -6.56
N VAL A 252 -3.76 -20.30 -7.43
CA VAL A 252 -3.18 -18.96 -7.21
C VAL A 252 -4.36 -18.04 -6.83
N PRO A 253 -4.24 -17.20 -5.78
CA PRO A 253 -5.32 -16.28 -5.36
C PRO A 253 -5.84 -15.42 -6.51
N VAL A 254 -7.15 -15.22 -6.56
CA VAL A 254 -7.80 -14.25 -7.46
C VAL A 254 -8.03 -12.94 -6.70
N MET A 255 -7.77 -11.82 -7.37
CA MET A 255 -8.00 -10.49 -6.82
C MET A 255 -9.49 -10.30 -6.55
N GLN A 256 -9.83 -9.92 -5.32
CA GLN A 256 -11.22 -9.74 -4.89
C GLN A 256 -11.77 -8.37 -5.33
N PRO A 257 -13.11 -8.19 -5.43
CA PRO A 257 -13.69 -6.88 -5.70
C PRO A 257 -13.25 -5.85 -4.65
N GLY A 258 -12.59 -4.77 -5.08
CA GLY A 258 -12.01 -3.76 -4.18
C GLY A 258 -10.71 -4.16 -3.48
N GLY A 259 -10.12 -5.31 -3.81
CA GLY A 259 -8.79 -5.72 -3.34
C GLY A 259 -7.67 -5.30 -4.30
N GLU A 260 -6.48 -5.07 -3.74
CA GLU A 260 -5.29 -4.59 -4.48
C GLU A 260 -4.32 -5.72 -4.87
N GLU A 261 -4.38 -6.89 -4.20
CA GLU A 261 -3.54 -8.05 -4.47
C GLU A 261 -4.34 -9.21 -5.12
N GLY A 262 -3.70 -9.94 -6.04
CA GLY A 262 -4.20 -11.21 -6.58
C GLY A 262 -4.09 -11.32 -8.10
N ALA A 263 -4.44 -12.49 -8.66
CA ALA A 263 -4.59 -12.64 -10.10
C ALA A 263 -5.80 -11.85 -10.61
N GLY A 264 -5.59 -10.95 -11.58
CA GLY A 264 -6.64 -10.13 -12.20
C GLY A 264 -7.65 -10.90 -13.08
N ARG A 265 -7.68 -12.23 -12.97
CA ARG A 265 -8.72 -13.14 -13.46
C ARG A 265 -8.49 -14.53 -12.83
N PRO A 266 -9.54 -15.35 -12.64
CA PRO A 266 -9.39 -16.69 -12.10
C PRO A 266 -8.41 -17.55 -12.92
N LEU A 267 -7.43 -18.13 -12.24
CA LEU A 267 -6.54 -19.16 -12.80
C LEU A 267 -7.06 -20.56 -12.41
N PRO A 268 -6.87 -21.59 -13.25
CA PRO A 268 -7.43 -22.92 -12.99
C PRO A 268 -6.69 -23.64 -11.85
N ASN A 269 -7.45 -24.42 -11.06
CA ASN A 269 -6.89 -25.41 -10.13
C ASN A 269 -5.88 -26.33 -10.84
N LEU A 270 -4.71 -26.49 -10.22
CA LEU A 270 -3.53 -27.20 -10.73
C LEU A 270 -3.38 -28.62 -10.16
N ALA A 271 -4.12 -28.97 -9.10
CA ALA A 271 -4.16 -30.30 -8.51
C ALA A 271 -4.99 -31.28 -9.36
N ILE A 272 -4.52 -31.55 -10.58
CA ILE A 272 -5.24 -32.30 -11.63
C ILE A 272 -5.50 -33.80 -11.34
N LYS A 273 -5.11 -34.30 -10.17
CA LYS A 273 -5.43 -35.65 -9.66
C LYS A 273 -6.29 -35.62 -8.40
N GLY A 274 -6.75 -34.45 -7.95
CA GLY A 274 -7.36 -34.27 -6.64
C GLY A 274 -6.30 -34.20 -5.52
N PRO A 275 -6.63 -34.58 -4.29
CA PRO A 275 -5.69 -34.60 -3.16
C PRO A 275 -4.40 -35.38 -3.45
N GLY A 276 -3.28 -34.93 -2.88
CA GLY A 276 -1.98 -35.61 -2.94
C GLY A 276 -0.78 -34.67 -3.06
N HIS A 277 0.40 -35.26 -3.27
CA HIS A 277 1.66 -34.52 -3.39
C HIS A 277 1.97 -34.13 -4.84
N TYR A 278 2.35 -32.87 -5.01
CA TYR A 278 2.68 -32.22 -6.27
C TYR A 278 4.07 -31.60 -6.22
N ARG A 279 4.69 -31.44 -7.39
CA ARG A 279 5.88 -30.64 -7.60
C ARG A 279 5.50 -29.34 -8.28
N VAL A 280 6.01 -28.24 -7.76
CA VAL A 280 5.81 -26.88 -8.26
C VAL A 280 7.17 -26.39 -8.75
N ARG A 281 7.34 -26.25 -10.07
CA ARG A 281 8.51 -25.62 -10.68
C ARG A 281 8.12 -24.24 -11.18
N VAL A 282 8.79 -23.20 -10.69
CA VAL A 282 8.64 -21.84 -11.20
C VAL A 282 9.85 -21.49 -12.06
N TYR A 283 9.59 -20.85 -13.20
CA TYR A 283 10.60 -20.18 -14.00
C TYR A 283 10.27 -18.68 -13.99
N ALA A 284 11.25 -17.83 -13.69
CA ALA A 284 11.09 -16.40 -13.58
C ALA A 284 12.09 -15.63 -14.47
N ARG A 285 11.64 -14.47 -14.95
CA ARG A 285 12.43 -13.50 -15.71
C ARG A 285 11.71 -12.15 -15.74
N ALA A 286 12.46 -11.07 -15.71
CA ALA A 286 12.03 -9.72 -16.00
C ALA A 286 12.68 -9.17 -17.27
N ASP A 287 12.08 -8.14 -17.81
CA ASP A 287 12.76 -7.08 -18.54
C ASP A 287 13.14 -6.02 -17.50
N GLU A 288 14.44 -5.87 -17.21
CA GLU A 288 14.94 -4.99 -16.14
C GLU A 288 14.98 -3.52 -16.58
N ASP A 289 15.14 -3.26 -17.88
CA ASP A 289 15.17 -1.92 -18.48
C ASP A 289 13.75 -1.33 -18.71
N ALA A 290 12.70 -2.16 -18.64
CA ALA A 290 11.34 -1.74 -18.94
C ALA A 290 10.79 -0.67 -17.96
N THR A 291 10.39 0.46 -18.52
CA THR A 291 9.86 1.65 -17.81
C THR A 291 8.32 1.77 -17.84
N THR A 292 7.61 0.70 -18.20
CA THR A 292 6.14 0.68 -18.29
C THR A 292 5.48 0.28 -16.96
N MET A 293 4.26 0.79 -16.73
CA MET A 293 3.39 0.36 -15.61
C MET A 293 2.71 -0.99 -15.85
N LEU A 294 2.79 -1.55 -17.07
CA LEU A 294 2.30 -2.90 -17.37
C LEU A 294 3.31 -3.96 -16.89
N PRO A 295 2.88 -5.20 -16.61
CA PRO A 295 3.79 -6.26 -16.17
C PRO A 295 4.97 -6.52 -17.13
N ALA A 296 6.16 -6.16 -16.67
CA ALA A 296 7.44 -6.40 -17.34
C ALA A 296 8.16 -7.68 -16.83
N GLU A 297 7.46 -8.49 -16.04
CA GLU A 297 7.97 -9.72 -15.43
C GLU A 297 7.06 -10.89 -15.84
N TRP A 298 7.63 -12.07 -16.06
CA TRP A 298 6.91 -13.26 -16.49
C TRP A 298 7.27 -14.46 -15.64
N HIS A 299 6.27 -15.04 -14.98
CA HIS A 299 6.40 -16.29 -14.24
C HIS A 299 5.69 -17.43 -14.97
N LEU A 300 6.36 -18.57 -15.10
CA LEU A 300 5.78 -19.82 -15.56
C LEU A 300 5.75 -20.81 -14.40
N ILE A 301 4.55 -21.05 -13.84
CA ILE A 301 4.32 -22.07 -12.82
C ILE A 301 3.95 -23.38 -13.50
N VAL A 302 4.75 -24.40 -13.27
CA VAL A 302 4.57 -25.76 -13.78
C VAL A 302 4.26 -26.68 -12.61
N VAL A 303 3.10 -27.34 -12.65
CA VAL A 303 2.65 -28.28 -11.62
C VAL A 303 2.52 -29.68 -12.20
N TYR A 304 2.93 -30.71 -11.47
CA TYR A 304 2.69 -32.12 -11.80
C TYR A 304 2.74 -33.01 -10.55
N PRO A 305 2.10 -34.19 -10.54
CA PRO A 305 2.16 -35.12 -9.41
C PRO A 305 3.60 -35.56 -9.10
N GLY A 306 3.98 -35.61 -7.83
CA GLY A 306 5.31 -36.09 -7.42
C GLY A 306 5.56 -36.03 -5.92
N GLN A 307 6.28 -37.03 -5.39
CA GLN A 307 6.40 -37.32 -3.96
C GLN A 307 7.53 -36.59 -3.23
N SER A 308 8.43 -35.92 -3.94
CA SER A 308 9.57 -35.22 -3.31
C SER A 308 9.11 -33.91 -2.68
N LYS A 309 9.31 -33.73 -1.36
CA LYS A 309 9.26 -32.42 -0.71
C LYS A 309 10.54 -31.58 -0.96
N LYS A 310 11.68 -32.21 -1.25
CA LYS A 310 12.99 -31.53 -1.37
C LYS A 310 13.00 -30.46 -2.47
N GLU A 311 13.47 -29.26 -2.13
CA GLU A 311 13.71 -28.18 -3.08
C GLU A 311 14.92 -28.45 -4.00
N ALA A 312 14.85 -27.95 -5.23
CA ALA A 312 15.93 -27.93 -6.20
C ALA A 312 15.98 -26.58 -6.93
N VAL A 313 16.99 -25.76 -6.62
CA VAL A 313 17.36 -24.61 -7.44
C VAL A 313 18.05 -25.15 -8.70
N HIS A 314 17.49 -24.85 -9.87
CA HIS A 314 18.06 -25.21 -11.17
C HIS A 314 18.79 -24.04 -11.83
N ARG A 315 18.44 -22.81 -11.46
CA ARG A 315 19.12 -21.57 -11.82
C ARG A 315 18.71 -20.46 -10.82
N SER A 316 19.67 -19.71 -10.29
CA SER A 316 19.45 -18.47 -9.53
C SER A 316 19.75 -17.24 -10.41
N ARG A 317 19.42 -16.05 -9.89
CA ARG A 317 20.10 -14.81 -10.28
C ARG A 317 21.63 -14.96 -10.07
N GLY A 318 22.41 -14.15 -10.76
CA GLY A 318 23.89 -14.17 -10.72
C GLY A 318 24.46 -12.76 -10.77
#